data_AF-A0A8J7WAZ6-F1
#
_entry.id   AF-A0A8J7WAZ6-F1
#
_cell.length_a   1.000
_cell.length_b   1.000
_cell.length_c   1.000
_cell.angle_alpha   90.00
_cell.angle_beta   90.00
_cell.angle_gamma   90.00
#
_symmetry.space_group_name_H-M   'P 1'
#
loop_
_entity.id
_entity.type
_entity.pdbx_description
1 polymer ?
#
loop_
_entity_poly.entity_id
_entity_poly.type
_entity_poly.pdbx_seq_one_letter_code
_entity_poly.pdbx_strand_id
1 'polypeptide(L)' 'TSNLMFSEWIKIFRDPILTAALLDRITHRALVMNMNGTSFRQR' A
#
# COMPACT_ATOMS: atom_id res chain seq x y z
N THR A 1 -6.17 -3.18 -2.87
CA THR A 1 -5.60 -2.10 -3.69
C THR A 1 -5.50 -0.86 -2.82
N SER A 2 -4.36 -0.16 -2.81
CA SER A 2 -4.18 1.06 -2.00
C SER A 2 -3.73 2.20 -2.91
N ASN A 3 -4.26 3.40 -2.66
CA ASN A 3 -3.85 4.64 -3.28
C ASN A 3 -2.73 5.35 -2.50
N LEU A 4 -2.29 4.76 -1.38
CA LEU A 4 -1.26 5.30 -0.51
C LEU A 4 0.04 4.52 -0.66
N MET A 5 1.15 5.23 -0.69
CA MET A 5 2.48 4.62 -0.68
C MET A 5 2.69 3.85 0.62
N PHE A 6 3.43 2.73 0.55
CA PHE A 6 3.74 1.88 1.69
C PHE A 6 4.39 2.62 2.87
N SER A 7 5.19 3.66 2.59
CA SER A 7 5.79 4.53 3.62
C SER A 7 4.77 5.29 4.46
N GLU A 8 3.58 5.55 3.92
CA GLU A 8 2.53 6.31 4.61
C GLU A 8 1.62 5.43 5.47
N TRP A 9 1.72 4.11 5.37
CA TRP A 9 0.90 3.18 6.15
C TRP A 9 1.22 3.24 7.65
N ILE A 10 2.42 3.71 8.00
CA ILE A 10 2.80 3.98 9.40
C ILE A 10 1.85 5.01 10.04
N LYS A 11 1.34 5.98 9.27
CA LYS A 11 0.37 6.98 9.77
C LYS A 11 -0.99 6.34 10.11
N ILE A 12 -1.35 5.24 9.44
CA ILE A 12 -2.63 4.56 9.63
C ILE A 12 -2.57 3.63 10.83
N PHE A 13 -1.54 2.78 10.89
CA PHE A 13 -1.42 1.76 11.93
C PHE A 13 -0.77 2.28 13.22
N ARG A 14 -0.15 3.46 13.19
CA ARG A 14 0.46 4.19 14.34
C ARG A 14 1.58 3.45 15.07
N ASP A 15 1.85 2.19 14.72
CA ASP A 15 2.93 1.37 15.25
C ASP A 15 3.80 0.86 14.08
N PRO A 16 5.08 1.26 14.02
CA PRO A 16 5.99 0.89 12.94
C PRO A 16 6.29 -0.62 12.90
N ILE A 17 6.30 -1.32 14.04
CA ILE A 17 6.64 -2.75 14.12
C ILE A 17 5.49 -3.58 13.54
N LEU A 18 4.27 -3.30 13.97
CA LEU A 18 3.06 -3.94 13.43
C LEU A 18 2.89 -3.63 11.94
N THR A 19 3.14 -2.38 11.52
CA THR A 19 3.06 -2.00 10.11
C THR A 19 4.02 -2.82 9.27
N ALA A 20 5.29 -2.94 9.68
CA ALA A 20 6.30 -3.70 8.95
C ALA A 20 5.96 -5.19 8.84
N ALA A 21 5.53 -5.83 9.93
CA ALA A 21 5.13 -7.24 9.93
C ALA A 21 3.91 -7.51 9.03
N LEU A 22 2.95 -6.58 9.00
CA LEU A 22 1.77 -6.68 8.18
C LEU A 22 2.10 -6.45 6.69
N LEU A 23 2.99 -5.50 6.41
CA LEU A 23 3.50 -5.22 5.07
C LEU A 23 4.23 -6.43 4.52
N ASP A 24 5.16 -7.00 5.30
CA ASP A 24 5.91 -8.21 4.95
C ASP A 24 4.97 -9.37 4.59
N ARG A 25 3.95 -9.63 5.42
CA ARG A 25 2.96 -10.69 5.18
C ARG A 25 2.14 -10.47 3.91
N ILE A 26 1.77 -9.23 3.59
CA ILE A 26 0.99 -8.90 2.39
C ILE A 26 1.88 -8.96 1.14
N THR A 27 3.11 -8.45 1.20
CA THR A 27 4.04 -8.45 0.07
C THR A 27 4.65 -9.81 -0.24
N HIS A 28 4.69 -10.73 0.73
CA HIS A 28 5.29 -12.06 0.57
C HIS A 28 4.74 -12.87 -0.62
N ARG A 29 3.47 -12.65 -1.02
CA ARG A 29 2.86 -13.29 -2.20
C ARG A 29 2.15 -12.32 -3.13
N ALA A 30 2.32 -11.01 -2.94
CA ALA A 30 1.66 -10.01 -3.76
C ALA A 30 2.61 -9.43 -4.81
N LEU A 31 2.07 -9.25 -6.02
CA LEU A 31 2.74 -8.47 -7.06
C LEU A 31 2.38 -6.99 -6.85
N VAL A 32 3.37 -6.14 -6.60
CA VAL A 32 3.16 -4.69 -6.49
C VAL A 32 3.00 -4.10 -7.89
N MET A 33 1.75 -3.83 -8.29
CA MET A 33 1.46 -3.14 -9.55
C MET A 33 1.20 -1.65 -9.28
N ASN A 34 2.10 -0.79 -9.75
CA ASN A 34 1.92 0.66 -9.72
C ASN A 34 0.99 1.09 -10.85
N MET A 35 -0.26 1.38 -10.51
CA MET A 35 -1.27 1.88 -11.43
C MET A 35 -1.13 3.41 -11.56
N ASN A 36 -0.31 3.86 -12.49
CA ASN A 36 -0.16 5.27 -12.83
C ASN A 36 -0.99 5.57 -14.09
N GLY A 37 -2.07 6.33 -13.95
CA GLY A 37 -2.93 6.69 -15.07
C GLY A 37 -4.09 7.62 -14.67
N THR A 38 -4.69 8.29 -15.65
CA THR A 38 -5.88 9.13 -15.45
C THR A 38 -7.05 8.26 -14.97
N SER A 39 -7.87 8.79 -14.05
CA SER A 39 -9.03 8.07 -13.53
C SER A 39 -9.96 7.66 -14.68
N PHE A 40 -10.30 6.39 -14.75
CA PHE A 40 -11.27 5.88 -15.73
C PHE A 40 -12.64 6.57 -15.59
N ARG A 41 -12.95 7.14 -14.41
CA ARG A 41 -14.20 7.87 -14.15
C ARG A 41 -14.23 9.31 -14.73
N GLN A 42 -13.09 9.82 -15.19
CA GLN A 42 -12.99 11.15 -15.83
C GLN A 42 -13.09 11.07 -17.37
N ARG A 43 -13.40 9.90 -17.91
CA ARG A 43 -13.76 9.70 -19.32
C ARG A 43 -15.27 9.59 -19.48
#